data_AF-A0A098E634-F1
#
_entry.id   AF-A0A098E634-F1
#
_cell.length_a   1.000
_cell.length_b   1.000
_cell.length_c   1.000
_cell.angle_alpha   90.00
_cell.angle_beta   90.00
_cell.angle_gamma   90.00
#
_symmetry.space_group_name_H-M   'P 1'
#
loop_
_entity.id
_entity.type
_entity.pdbx_description
1 polymer ?
#
loop_
_entity_poly.entity_id
_entity_poly.type
_entity_poly.pdbx_seq_one_letter_code
_entity_poly.pdbx_strand_id
1 'polypeptide(L)'
;MAEYININDRVKQILDVINDVKKSGLSVRKYFSTNNTPFSRNQYYLYLKVHNARGLQGLYDHRKEGNAKKITPEIEHYLLGLLENNRELTVSNIMSQLQRQFNIDIKRTAINDFRKKHGLERIDKPVQESPFAGFEILSALSYHIGIFDVWSRTIEKHIENAKESDIFKENRILSKF
;
A
#
# COMPACT_ATOMS: atom_id res chain seq x y z
N MET A 1 44.15 10.05 24.76
CA MET A 1 44.14 10.03 23.29
C MET A 1 42.96 10.88 22.85
N ALA A 2 43.19 12.07 22.31
CA ALA A 2 42.13 12.93 21.82
C ALA A 2 41.63 12.39 20.47
N GLU A 3 40.37 11.98 20.40
CA GLU A 3 39.71 11.66 19.13
C GLU A 3 39.74 12.90 18.24
N TYR A 4 40.41 12.80 17.10
CA TYR A 4 40.35 13.80 16.03
C TYR A 4 38.95 13.72 15.41
N ILE A 5 38.01 14.52 15.94
CA ILE A 5 36.67 14.66 15.39
C ILE A 5 36.82 15.34 14.02
N ASN A 6 36.60 14.58 12.93
CA ASN A 6 36.55 15.14 11.59
C ASN A 6 35.29 16.01 11.46
N ILE A 7 35.47 17.33 11.55
CA ILE A 7 34.38 18.30 11.49
C ILE A 7 33.95 18.47 10.04
N ASN A 8 32.74 18.02 9.72
CA ASN A 8 32.10 18.26 8.42
C ASN A 8 32.00 19.78 8.14
N ASP A 9 32.26 20.22 6.91
CA ASP A 9 32.21 21.63 6.47
C ASP A 9 30.95 22.37 6.93
N ARG A 10 29.79 21.70 6.92
CA ARG A 10 28.53 22.29 7.43
C ARG A 10 28.61 22.61 8.92
N VAL A 11 29.15 21.69 9.73
CA VAL A 11 29.28 21.88 11.19
C VAL A 11 30.25 23.03 11.47
N LYS A 12 31.35 23.10 10.70
CA LYS A 12 32.31 24.22 10.78
C LYS A 12 31.63 25.56 10.50
N GLN A 13 30.88 25.68 9.39
CA GLN A 13 30.14 26.90 9.06
C GLN A 13 29.16 27.33 10.16
N ILE A 14 28.47 26.38 10.79
CA ILE A 14 27.55 26.67 11.89
C ILE A 14 28.30 27.24 13.10
N LEU A 15 29.43 26.64 13.47
CA LEU A 15 30.25 27.09 14.59
C LEU A 15 30.86 28.47 14.34
N ASP A 16 31.35 28.71 13.12
CA ASP A 16 31.93 29.99 12.72
C ASP A 16 30.89 31.11 12.90
N VAL A 17 29.67 30.93 12.38
CA VAL A 17 28.59 31.91 12.55
C VAL A 17 28.20 32.09 14.03
N ILE A 18 28.16 31.02 14.83
CA ILE A 18 27.89 31.13 16.29
C ILE A 18 28.96 31.98 16.97
N ASN A 19 30.23 31.76 16.62
CA ASN A 19 31.35 32.49 17.19
C ASN A 19 31.39 33.94 16.72
N ASP A 20 31.11 34.20 15.45
CA ASP A 20 31.10 35.55 14.88
C ASP A 20 29.98 36.40 15.47
N VAL A 21 28.79 35.83 15.67
CA VAL A 21 27.71 36.51 16.38
C VAL A 21 28.15 36.89 17.79
N LYS A 22 28.78 35.98 18.54
CA LYS A 22 29.28 36.26 19.90
C LYS A 22 30.36 37.33 19.92
N LYS A 23 31.33 37.26 19.00
CA LYS A 23 32.44 38.23 18.90
C LYS A 23 31.98 39.60 18.43
N SER A 24 30.96 39.66 17.58
CA SER A 24 30.46 40.93 17.04
C SER A 24 29.82 41.84 18.09
N GLY A 25 29.36 41.29 19.22
CA GLY A 25 28.59 42.02 20.22
C GLY A 25 27.22 42.52 19.72
N LEU A 26 26.82 42.18 18.49
CA LEU A 26 25.55 42.56 17.91
C LEU A 26 24.43 41.63 18.40
N SER A 27 23.20 42.13 18.41
CA SER A 27 22.04 41.25 18.55
C SER A 27 21.96 40.30 17.35
N VAL A 28 21.51 39.07 17.58
CA VAL A 28 21.35 38.05 16.50
C VAL A 28 20.52 38.62 15.34
N ARG A 29 19.45 39.38 15.63
CA ARG A 29 18.63 40.03 14.60
C ARG A 29 19.45 40.99 13.74
N LYS A 30 20.26 41.86 14.37
CA LYS A 30 21.08 42.85 13.66
C LYS A 30 22.16 42.16 12.83
N TYR A 31 22.85 41.18 13.41
CA TYR A 31 23.89 40.41 12.72
C TYR A 31 23.37 39.75 11.44
N PHE A 32 22.23 39.06 11.51
CA PHE A 32 21.64 38.37 10.34
C PHE A 32 21.00 39.33 9.32
N SER A 33 20.71 40.58 9.69
CA SER A 33 20.22 41.58 8.73
C SER A 33 21.35 42.29 7.97
N THR A 34 22.56 42.31 8.52
CA THR A 34 23.70 43.04 7.96
C THR A 34 24.73 42.14 7.29
N ASN A 35 24.80 40.86 7.68
CA ASN A 35 25.78 39.91 7.17
C ASN A 35 25.12 38.85 6.30
N ASN A 36 25.81 38.42 5.24
CA ASN A 36 25.39 37.29 4.44
C ASN A 36 25.71 35.98 5.18
N THR A 37 24.69 35.29 5.67
CA THR A 37 24.85 34.07 6.46
C THR A 37 24.38 32.84 5.68
N PRO A 38 25.06 31.67 5.82
CA PRO A 38 24.73 30.45 5.07
C PRO A 38 23.41 29.78 5.47
N PHE A 39 22.75 30.27 6.52
CA PHE A 39 21.46 29.77 6.99
C PHE A 39 20.64 30.90 7.62
N SER A 40 19.37 30.63 7.87
CA SER A 40 18.42 31.59 8.43
C SER A 40 18.60 31.80 9.94
N ARG A 41 18.13 32.95 10.44
CA ARG A 41 18.06 33.25 11.88
C ARG A 41 17.30 32.18 12.70
N ASN A 42 16.28 31.55 12.11
CA ASN A 42 15.54 30.49 12.81
C ASN A 42 16.40 29.23 12.99
N GLN A 43 17.16 28.86 11.95
CA GLN A 43 18.12 27.76 12.02
C GLN A 43 19.24 28.05 13.03
N TYR A 44 19.69 29.32 13.13
CA TYR A 44 20.66 29.73 14.16
C TYR A 44 20.22 29.34 15.57
N TYR A 45 19.00 29.71 15.98
CA TYR A 45 18.52 29.39 17.33
C TYR A 45 18.38 27.89 17.56
N LEU A 46 17.96 27.15 16.53
CA LEU A 46 17.91 25.69 16.60
C LEU A 46 19.30 25.09 16.81
N TYR A 47 20.29 25.51 16.01
CA TYR A 47 21.67 25.03 16.13
C TYR A 47 22.29 25.43 17.46
N LEU A 48 22.09 26.66 17.93
CA LEU A 48 22.59 27.12 19.22
C LEU A 48 21.99 26.29 20.37
N LYS A 49 20.68 26.02 20.33
CA LYS A 49 20.00 25.18 21.32
C LYS A 49 20.58 23.77 21.34
N VAL A 50 20.73 23.15 20.18
CA VAL A 50 21.22 21.77 20.07
C VAL A 50 22.71 21.68 20.44
N HIS A 51 23.52 22.64 20.01
CA HIS A 51 24.93 22.74 20.40
C HIS A 51 25.09 22.91 21.92
N ASN A 52 24.28 23.74 22.56
CA ASN A 52 24.35 23.91 24.02
C ASN A 52 23.92 22.65 24.77
N ALA A 53 23.01 21.85 24.20
CA ALA A 53 22.53 20.63 24.84
C ALA A 53 23.44 19.41 24.62
N ARG A 54 24.05 19.27 23.43
CA ARG A 54 24.76 18.04 22.99
C ARG A 54 26.15 18.31 22.40
N GLY A 55 26.66 19.53 22.51
CA GLY A 55 27.95 19.93 21.95
C GLY A 55 28.02 19.76 20.42
N LEU A 56 29.22 19.47 19.93
CA LEU A 56 29.50 19.22 18.52
C LEU A 56 28.65 18.09 17.95
N GLN A 57 28.44 17.02 18.72
CA GLN A 57 27.68 15.84 18.29
C GLN A 57 26.26 16.20 17.85
N GLY A 58 25.61 17.16 18.52
CA GLY A 58 24.27 17.60 18.15
C GLY A 58 24.18 18.32 16.79
N LEU A 59 25.28 18.83 16.25
CA LEU A 59 25.29 19.54 14.97
C LEU A 59 25.46 18.62 13.75
N TYR A 60 25.88 17.38 13.97
CA TYR A 60 26.02 16.38 12.92
C TYR A 60 24.65 15.98 12.36
N ASP A 61 24.60 15.78 11.04
CA ASP A 61 23.38 15.33 10.38
C ASP A 61 23.28 13.80 10.44
N HIS A 62 22.54 13.32 11.42
CA HIS A 62 22.28 11.89 11.61
C HIS A 62 21.25 11.31 10.64
N ARG A 63 20.71 12.10 9.67
CA ARG A 63 19.74 11.57 8.68
C ARG A 63 20.32 10.43 7.83
N LYS A 64 21.64 10.37 7.70
CA LYS A 64 22.35 9.28 6.99
C LYS A 64 22.60 8.03 7.83
N GLU A 65 22.41 8.08 9.15
CA GLU A 65 22.70 6.96 10.08
C GLU A 65 21.59 5.89 10.13
N GLY A 66 20.77 5.80 9.08
CA GLY A 66 20.18 4.52 8.68
C GLY A 66 18.88 4.05 9.36
N ASN A 67 18.27 4.79 10.29
CA ASN A 67 17.05 4.34 10.99
C ASN A 67 15.73 4.93 10.50
N ALA A 68 15.70 5.64 9.36
CA ALA A 68 14.46 6.22 8.82
C ALA A 68 13.77 5.37 7.73
N LYS A 69 14.44 4.33 7.20
CA LYS A 69 13.85 3.49 6.16
C LYS A 69 13.02 2.38 6.80
N LYS A 70 11.70 2.54 6.75
CA LYS A 70 10.74 1.48 7.15
C LYS A 70 10.84 0.22 6.29
N ILE A 71 11.35 0.32 5.06
CA ILE A 71 11.67 -0.82 4.19
C ILE A 71 13.13 -1.20 4.46
N THR A 72 13.32 -2.21 5.30
CA THR A 72 14.63 -2.84 5.52
C THR A 72 14.94 -3.81 4.37
N PRO A 73 16.20 -4.28 4.22
CA PRO A 73 16.54 -5.28 3.21
C PRO A 73 15.68 -6.55 3.28
N GLU A 74 15.37 -7.01 4.50
CA GLU A 74 14.49 -8.15 4.73
C GLU A 74 13.08 -7.92 4.16
N ILE A 75 12.50 -6.75 4.44
CA ILE A 75 11.19 -6.35 3.93
C ILE A 75 11.23 -6.18 2.41
N GLU A 76 12.33 -5.65 1.86
CA GLU A 76 12.55 -5.52 0.42
C GLU A 76 12.54 -6.89 -0.27
N HIS A 77 13.27 -7.88 0.25
CA HIS A 77 13.26 -9.25 -0.29
C HIS A 77 11.87 -9.90 -0.20
N TYR A 78 11.18 -9.71 0.93
CA TYR A 78 9.81 -10.20 1.08
C TYR A 78 8.86 -9.59 0.04
N LEU A 79 8.91 -8.26 -0.14
CA LEU A 79 8.06 -7.55 -1.08
C LEU A 79 8.35 -7.95 -2.53
N LEU A 80 9.61 -8.19 -2.89
CA LEU A 80 9.99 -8.71 -4.21
C LEU A 80 9.29 -10.06 -4.46
N GLY A 81 9.49 -11.04 -3.59
CA GLY A 81 8.89 -12.38 -3.77
C GLY A 81 7.35 -12.36 -3.76
N LEU A 82 6.75 -11.52 -2.92
CA LEU A 82 5.30 -11.33 -2.88
C LEU A 82 4.76 -10.77 -4.19
N LEU A 83 5.40 -9.73 -4.73
CA LEU A 83 4.90 -8.98 -5.88
C LEU A 83 5.31 -9.56 -7.24
N GLU A 84 6.36 -10.39 -7.31
CA GLU A 84 6.72 -11.12 -8.52
C GLU A 84 5.56 -12.00 -9.02
N ASN A 85 4.86 -12.64 -8.09
CA ASN A 85 3.78 -13.58 -8.39
C ASN A 85 2.37 -13.00 -8.22
N ASN A 86 2.22 -11.86 -7.54
CA ASN A 86 0.91 -11.27 -7.19
C ASN A 86 0.85 -9.77 -7.51
N ARG A 87 1.12 -9.40 -8.77
CA ARG A 87 1.16 -7.99 -9.20
C ARG A 87 -0.18 -7.28 -9.05
N GLU A 88 -1.29 -8.00 -9.00
CA GLU A 88 -2.65 -7.46 -8.84
C GLU A 88 -2.94 -6.91 -7.43
N LEU A 89 -2.12 -7.25 -6.44
CA LEU A 89 -2.37 -6.88 -5.05
C LEU A 89 -2.60 -5.38 -4.90
N THR A 90 -3.59 -5.00 -4.10
CA THR A 90 -3.82 -3.60 -3.78
C THR A 90 -2.77 -3.14 -2.78
N VAL A 91 -2.53 -1.82 -2.72
CA VAL A 91 -1.64 -1.26 -1.69
C VAL A 91 -2.14 -1.58 -0.28
N SER A 92 -3.46 -1.62 -0.08
CA SER A 92 -4.05 -2.00 1.21
C SER A 92 -3.71 -3.42 1.60
N ASN A 93 -3.76 -4.37 0.65
CA ASN A 93 -3.41 -5.77 0.93
C ASN A 93 -1.94 -5.91 1.35
N ILE A 94 -1.05 -5.18 0.66
CA ILE A 94 0.38 -5.16 0.97
C ILE A 94 0.62 -4.56 2.36
N MET A 95 -0.03 -3.44 2.68
CA MET A 95 0.07 -2.82 4.00
C MET A 95 -0.37 -3.79 5.10
N SER A 96 -1.51 -4.48 4.91
CA SER A 96 -2.01 -5.46 5.89
C SER A 96 -1.06 -6.64 6.06
N GLN A 97 -0.44 -7.13 4.99
CA GLN A 97 0.55 -8.22 5.07
C GLN A 97 1.82 -7.79 5.80
N LEU A 98 2.34 -6.60 5.49
CA LEU A 98 3.51 -6.04 6.16
C LEU A 98 3.25 -5.79 7.65
N GLN A 99 2.08 -5.27 8.00
CA GLN A 99 1.67 -5.12 9.39
C GLN A 99 1.58 -6.47 10.09
N ARG A 100 1.02 -7.50 9.45
CA ARG A 100 0.89 -8.84 10.04
C ARG A 100 2.24 -9.54 10.23
N GLN A 101 3.15 -9.39 9.28
CA GLN A 101 4.40 -10.17 9.25
C GLN A 101 5.57 -9.47 9.94
N PHE A 102 5.63 -8.14 9.85
CA PHE A 102 6.76 -7.36 10.38
C PHE A 102 6.33 -6.33 11.44
N ASN A 103 5.03 -6.21 11.74
CA ASN A 103 4.48 -5.21 12.66
C ASN A 103 4.86 -3.77 12.26
N ILE A 104 4.88 -3.49 10.96
CA ILE A 104 5.22 -2.18 10.41
C ILE A 104 4.05 -1.54 9.65
N ASP A 105 3.87 -0.25 9.88
CA ASP A 105 2.96 0.58 9.09
C ASP A 105 3.75 1.34 8.02
N ILE A 106 3.56 1.00 6.75
CA ILE A 106 4.19 1.65 5.60
C ILE A 106 3.19 2.50 4.86
N LYS A 107 3.56 3.76 4.57
CA LYS A 107 2.73 4.68 3.79
C LYS A 107 2.50 4.15 2.37
N ARG A 108 1.30 4.39 1.84
CA ARG A 108 0.92 4.08 0.45
C ARG A 108 1.94 4.56 -0.59
N THR A 109 2.48 5.77 -0.42
CA THR A 109 3.49 6.33 -1.34
C THR A 109 4.75 5.47 -1.40
N ALA A 110 5.25 5.00 -0.26
CA ALA A 110 6.45 4.17 -0.20
C ALA A 110 6.26 2.82 -0.91
N ILE A 111 5.06 2.23 -0.86
CA ILE A 111 4.74 1.00 -1.60
C ILE A 111 4.66 1.26 -3.11
N ASN A 112 4.08 2.38 -3.52
CA ASN A 112 4.04 2.77 -4.94
C ASN A 112 5.43 3.07 -5.49
N ASP A 113 6.27 3.78 -4.73
CA ASP A 113 7.65 4.09 -5.09
C ASP A 113 8.47 2.79 -5.18
N PHE A 114 8.27 1.86 -4.26
CA PHE A 114 8.86 0.52 -4.31
C PHE A 114 8.47 -0.19 -5.62
N ARG A 115 7.18 -0.24 -5.96
CA ARG A 115 6.70 -0.87 -7.20
C ARG A 115 7.37 -0.29 -8.44
N LYS A 116 7.41 1.05 -8.54
CA LYS A 116 8.05 1.75 -9.67
C LYS A 116 9.53 1.45 -9.75
N LYS A 117 10.24 1.51 -8.62
CA LYS A 117 11.68 1.24 -8.55
C LYS A 117 12.04 -0.16 -9.06
N HIS A 118 11.18 -1.15 -8.82
CA HIS A 118 11.44 -2.54 -9.16
C HIS A 118 10.67 -3.04 -10.41
N GLY A 119 9.95 -2.18 -11.14
CA GLY A 119 9.16 -2.60 -12.31
C GLY A 119 8.00 -3.54 -11.98
N LEU A 120 7.46 -3.44 -10.76
CA LEU A 120 6.40 -4.28 -10.20
C LEU A 120 5.08 -3.50 -10.11
N GLU A 121 4.79 -2.72 -11.16
CA GLU A 121 3.54 -1.97 -11.25
C GLU A 121 2.33 -2.92 -11.24
N ARG A 122 1.21 -2.41 -10.75
CA ARG A 122 0.01 -3.22 -10.57
C ARG A 122 -0.56 -3.60 -11.95
N ILE A 123 -0.80 -4.89 -12.14
CA ILE A 123 -1.55 -5.40 -13.28
C ILE A 123 -2.97 -5.61 -12.80
N ASP A 124 -3.92 -4.84 -13.34
CA ASP A 124 -5.32 -5.05 -13.01
C ASP A 124 -5.78 -6.38 -13.63
N LYS A 125 -6.25 -7.31 -12.78
CA LYS A 125 -7.01 -8.46 -13.28
C LYS A 125 -8.33 -7.93 -13.83
N PRO A 126 -8.76 -8.34 -15.04
CA PRO A 126 -10.11 -8.06 -15.47
C PRO A 126 -11.05 -8.61 -14.39
N VAL A 127 -11.97 -7.77 -13.92
CA VAL A 127 -13.03 -8.19 -13.02
C VAL A 127 -13.79 -9.28 -13.77
N GLN A 128 -13.58 -10.53 -13.38
CA GLN A 128 -14.45 -11.60 -13.80
C GLN A 128 -15.76 -11.33 -13.08
N GLU A 129 -16.68 -10.63 -13.75
CA GLU A 129 -18.05 -10.48 -13.26
C GLU A 129 -18.53 -11.88 -12.93
N SER A 130 -18.83 -12.15 -11.65
CA SER A 130 -19.44 -13.41 -11.26
C SER A 130 -20.78 -13.47 -11.98
N PRO A 131 -20.97 -14.35 -12.97
CA PRO A 131 -22.18 -14.33 -13.81
C PRO A 131 -23.45 -14.64 -13.02
N PHE A 132 -23.32 -15.01 -11.74
CA PHE A 132 -24.35 -15.61 -10.91
C PHE A 132 -24.64 -14.85 -9.61
N ALA A 133 -24.11 -13.63 -9.42
CA ALA A 133 -24.26 -12.86 -8.17
C ALA A 133 -25.71 -12.42 -7.82
N GLY A 134 -26.72 -12.85 -8.58
CA GLY A 134 -28.15 -12.68 -8.26
C GLY A 134 -28.99 -13.95 -8.42
N PHE A 135 -28.38 -15.09 -8.78
CA PHE A 135 -29.13 -16.31 -9.07
C PHE A 135 -29.77 -16.91 -7.81
N GLU A 136 -29.15 -16.75 -6.64
CA GLU A 136 -29.69 -17.23 -5.36
C GLU A 136 -31.00 -16.52 -4.97
N ILE A 137 -31.11 -15.22 -5.25
CA ILE A 137 -32.34 -14.46 -5.00
C ILE A 137 -33.43 -14.89 -5.98
N LEU A 138 -33.08 -15.05 -7.26
CA LEU A 138 -34.02 -15.49 -8.29
C LEU A 138 -34.51 -16.92 -8.06
N SER A 139 -33.63 -17.83 -7.60
CA SER A 139 -34.00 -19.22 -7.29
C SER A 139 -34.89 -19.31 -6.05
N ALA A 140 -34.59 -18.55 -4.98
CA ALA A 140 -35.42 -18.47 -3.79
C ALA A 140 -36.83 -17.90 -4.07
N LEU A 141 -36.93 -16.83 -4.87
CA LEU A 141 -38.21 -16.27 -5.30
C LEU A 141 -39.01 -17.26 -6.15
N SER A 142 -38.35 -17.92 -7.10
CA SER A 142 -38.99 -18.93 -7.97
C SER A 142 -39.55 -20.09 -7.15
N TYR A 143 -38.80 -20.55 -6.14
CA TYR A 143 -39.25 -21.56 -5.19
C TYR A 143 -40.46 -21.07 -4.39
N HIS A 144 -40.40 -19.84 -3.84
CA HIS A 144 -41.48 -19.32 -3.00
C HIS A 144 -42.78 -19.07 -3.77
N ILE A 145 -42.69 -18.68 -5.05
CA ILE A 145 -43.85 -18.45 -5.93
C ILE A 145 -44.42 -19.78 -6.46
N GLY A 146 -43.72 -20.91 -6.26
CA GLY A 146 -44.17 -22.23 -6.70
C GLY A 146 -44.10 -22.43 -8.22
N ILE A 147 -43.28 -21.64 -8.93
CA ILE A 147 -43.21 -21.71 -10.39
C ILE A 147 -42.69 -23.07 -10.88
N PHE A 148 -41.82 -23.70 -10.09
CA PHE A 148 -41.33 -25.06 -10.36
C PHE A 148 -42.44 -26.12 -10.28
N ASP A 149 -43.42 -25.95 -9.39
CA ASP A 149 -44.57 -26.87 -9.29
C ASP A 149 -45.52 -26.71 -10.47
N VAL A 150 -45.68 -25.47 -10.97
CA VAL A 150 -46.49 -25.19 -12.16
C VAL A 150 -45.83 -25.77 -13.41
N TRP A 151 -44.51 -25.59 -13.56
CA TRP A 151 -43.78 -26.13 -14.68
C TRP A 151 -43.74 -27.65 -14.66
N SER A 152 -43.46 -28.27 -13.50
CA SER A 152 -43.45 -29.73 -13.35
C SER A 152 -44.78 -30.34 -13.75
N ARG A 153 -45.89 -29.81 -13.22
CA ARG A 153 -47.24 -30.29 -13.56
C ARG A 153 -47.58 -30.09 -15.04
N THR A 154 -47.14 -28.99 -15.63
CA THR A 154 -47.37 -28.69 -17.05
C THR A 154 -46.60 -29.67 -17.95
N ILE A 155 -45.34 -29.94 -17.61
CA ILE A 155 -44.49 -30.91 -18.32
C ILE A 155 -45.07 -32.31 -18.17
N GLU A 156 -45.43 -32.74 -16.96
CA GLU A 156 -46.07 -34.03 -16.71
C GLU A 156 -47.34 -34.21 -17.55
N LYS A 157 -48.23 -33.22 -17.53
CA LYS A 157 -49.47 -33.24 -18.34
C LYS A 157 -49.18 -33.34 -19.83
N HIS A 158 -48.17 -32.63 -20.34
CA HIS A 158 -47.79 -32.74 -21.75
C HIS A 158 -47.16 -34.07 -22.10
N ILE A 159 -46.36 -34.66 -21.20
CA ILE A 159 -45.81 -36.00 -21.36
C ILE A 159 -46.93 -37.05 -21.37
N GLU A 160 -47.91 -36.95 -20.48
CA GLU A 160 -49.07 -37.84 -20.48
C GLU A 160 -49.88 -37.72 -21.76
N ASN A 161 -50.21 -36.50 -22.19
CA ASN A 161 -50.90 -36.27 -23.46
C ASN A 161 -50.10 -36.81 -24.67
N ALA A 162 -48.78 -36.66 -24.66
CA ALA A 162 -47.91 -37.22 -25.70
C ALA A 162 -47.93 -38.75 -25.67
N LYS A 163 -47.94 -39.38 -24.49
CA LYS A 163 -48.07 -40.85 -24.35
C LYS A 163 -49.41 -41.38 -24.86
N GLU A 164 -50.46 -40.57 -24.79
CA GLU A 164 -51.78 -40.93 -25.30
C GLU A 164 -51.92 -40.72 -26.82
N SER A 165 -51.00 -40.00 -27.46
CA SER A 165 -51.00 -39.80 -28.90
C SER A 165 -50.77 -41.11 -29.69
N ASP A 166 -51.38 -41.19 -30.86
CA ASP A 166 -51.29 -42.38 -31.72
C ASP A 166 -49.84 -42.69 -32.14
N ILE A 167 -49.04 -41.65 -32.36
CA ILE A 167 -47.61 -41.74 -32.73
C ILE A 167 -46.79 -42.40 -31.61
N PHE A 168 -47.08 -42.10 -30.34
CA PHE A 168 -46.35 -42.70 -29.21
C PHE A 168 -46.78 -44.15 -28.98
N LYS A 169 -48.07 -44.45 -29.18
CA LYS A 169 -48.61 -45.82 -29.09
C LYS A 169 -48.06 -46.73 -30.20
N GLU A 170 -47.97 -46.25 -31.44
CA GLU A 170 -47.35 -46.98 -32.56
C GLU A 170 -45.87 -47.30 -32.29
N ASN A 171 -45.09 -46.32 -31.83
CA ASN A 171 -43.66 -46.53 -31.53
C ASN A 171 -43.41 -47.51 -30.38
N ARG A 172 -44.32 -47.59 -29.39
CA ARG A 172 -44.23 -48.56 -28.29
C ARG A 172 -44.57 -50.00 -28.73
N ILE A 173 -45.36 -50.17 -29.78
CA ILE A 173 -45.66 -51.48 -30.38
C ILE A 173 -44.46 -51.97 -31.19
N LEU A 174 -43.78 -51.07 -31.91
CA LEU A 174 -42.57 -51.38 -32.69
C LEU A 174 -41.36 -51.74 -31.82
N SER A 175 -41.27 -51.23 -30.58
CA SER A 175 -40.17 -51.54 -29.66
C SER A 175 -40.35 -52.84 -28.85
N LYS A 176 -41.39 -53.64 -29.15
CA LYS A 176 -41.69 -54.92 -28.47
C LYS A 176 -41.35 -56.16 -29.30
N PHE A 177 -40.75 -55.98 -30.48
CA PHE A 177 -40.07 -57.01 -31.25
C PHE A 177 -38.56 -56.85 -31.09
#